data_AF-A0AA38HH70-F1
#
_entry.id   AF-A0AA38HH70-F1
#
_cell.length_a   1.000
_cell.length_b   1.000
_cell.length_c   1.000
_cell.angle_alpha   90.00
_cell.angle_beta   90.00
_cell.angle_gamma   90.00
#
_symmetry.space_group_name_H-M   'P 1'
#
loop_
_entity.id
_entity.type
_entity.pdbx_description
1 polymer ?
#
loop_
_entity_poly.entity_id
_entity_poly.type
_entity_poly.pdbx_seq_one_letter_code
_entity_poly.pdbx_strand_id
1 'polypeptide(L)'
;TGETIQTPEKLRLLDERQAALCVFAKLSIRMPGMFRLKFTLYETSKLGLCEVGHTVSEPFEVFSPKLFTGMRESTLFTRHLATQGIKIKLRTDTNAGRA
;
A
#
# COMPACT_ATOMS: atom_id res chain seq x y z
N THR A 1 13.22 -0.47 2.42
CA THR A 1 13.63 -0.92 1.07
C THR A 1 12.42 -1.34 0.27
N GLY A 2 12.42 -1.15 -1.04
CA GLY A 2 11.29 -1.51 -1.90
C GLY A 2 10.99 -0.43 -2.94
N GLU A 3 9.81 -0.51 -3.54
CA GLU A 3 9.29 0.49 -4.49
C GLU A 3 8.68 1.66 -3.71
N THR A 4 9.44 2.75 -3.56
CA THR A 4 9.05 3.94 -2.78
C THR A 4 8.48 5.07 -3.62
N ILE A 5 8.46 4.91 -4.95
CA ILE A 5 7.91 5.87 -5.91
C ILE A 5 6.81 5.16 -6.69
N GLN A 6 5.67 5.81 -6.84
CA GLN A 6 4.53 5.32 -7.61
C GLN A 6 3.93 6.46 -8.42
N THR A 7 3.51 6.15 -9.64
CA THR A 7 2.73 7.06 -10.47
C THR A 7 1.24 6.82 -10.19
N PRO A 8 0.41 7.87 -10.07
CA PRO A 8 -1.02 7.68 -9.88
C PRO A 8 -1.64 6.92 -11.06
N GLU A 9 -2.38 5.86 -10.76
CA GLU A 9 -3.17 5.11 -11.74
C GLU A 9 -4.65 5.45 -11.60
N LYS A 10 -5.34 5.57 -12.74
CA LYS A 10 -6.78 5.83 -12.76
C LYS A 10 -7.53 4.53 -12.47
N LEU A 11 -8.13 4.43 -11.30
CA LEU A 11 -8.79 3.24 -10.79
C LEU A 11 -10.19 3.57 -10.28
N ARG A 12 -11.01 2.53 -10.13
CA ARG A 12 -12.32 2.61 -9.49
C ARG A 12 -12.21 2.25 -8.01
N LEU A 13 -12.94 3.01 -7.20
CA LEU A 13 -13.17 2.73 -5.80
C LEU A 13 -14.29 1.69 -5.65
N LEU A 14 -14.52 1.21 -4.42
CA LEU A 14 -15.57 0.23 -4.12
C LEU A 14 -16.99 0.74 -4.41
N ASP A 15 -17.18 2.06 -4.50
CA ASP A 15 -18.43 2.71 -4.85
C ASP A 15 -18.51 3.08 -6.35
N GLU A 16 -17.66 2.46 -7.17
CA GLU A 16 -17.52 2.66 -8.62
C GLU A 16 -17.05 4.06 -9.06
N ARG A 17 -16.76 4.98 -8.11
CA ARG A 17 -16.20 6.30 -8.47
C ARG A 17 -14.77 6.15 -8.97
N GLN A 18 -14.43 6.88 -10.02
CA GLN A 18 -13.07 6.94 -10.55
C GLN A 18 -12.21 7.86 -9.69
N ALA A 19 -10.99 7.41 -9.35
CA ALA A 19 -10.01 8.14 -8.59
C ALA A 19 -8.59 7.87 -9.13
N ALA A 20 -7.67 8.80 -8.88
CA ALA A 20 -6.24 8.59 -9.09
C ALA A 20 -5.61 8.02 -7.81
N LEU A 21 -5.06 6.81 -7.87
CA LEU A 21 -4.52 6.10 -6.72
C LEU A 21 -3.05 5.74 -6.92
N CYS A 22 -2.24 5.93 -5.88
CA CYS A 22 -0.88 5.39 -5.80
C CYS A 22 -0.88 4.18 -4.87
N VAL A 23 -0.47 3.01 -5.38
CA VAL A 23 -0.51 1.76 -4.62
C VAL A 23 0.91 1.27 -4.30
N PHE A 24 1.27 1.26 -3.02
CA PHE A 24 2.59 0.83 -2.56
C PHE A 24 2.58 -0.62 -2.09
N ALA A 25 2.56 -1.57 -3.03
CA ALA A 25 2.46 -3.01 -2.73
C ALA A 25 3.78 -3.66 -2.29
N LYS A 26 4.93 -2.99 -2.54
CA LYS A 26 6.27 -3.54 -2.29
C LYS A 26 7.10 -2.62 -1.40
N LEU A 27 6.70 -2.52 -0.14
CA LEU A 27 7.47 -1.84 0.90
C LEU A 27 7.96 -2.83 1.96
N SER A 28 9.16 -2.61 2.47
CA SER A 28 9.76 -3.41 3.53
C SER A 28 10.57 -2.54 4.49
N ILE A 29 10.34 -2.75 5.79
CA ILE A 29 11.12 -2.21 6.90
C ILE A 29 11.81 -3.39 7.57
N ARG A 30 13.12 -3.28 7.81
CA ARG A 30 13.97 -4.39 8.30
C ARG A 30 14.23 -4.34 9.81
N MET A 31 13.80 -3.26 10.45
CA MET A 31 14.01 -2.99 11.86
C MET A 31 12.66 -3.05 12.59
N PRO A 32 12.56 -3.78 13.71
CA PRO A 32 11.35 -3.77 14.51
C PRO A 32 11.15 -2.41 15.19
N GLY A 33 9.89 -2.04 15.44
CA GLY A 33 9.53 -0.78 16.09
C GLY A 33 8.23 -0.17 15.57
N MET A 34 7.89 1.01 16.11
CA MET A 34 6.73 1.78 15.67
C MET A 34 7.14 2.79 14.59
N PHE A 35 6.43 2.77 13.46
CA PHE A 35 6.72 3.62 12.32
C PHE A 35 5.48 4.30 11.77
N ARG A 36 5.71 5.35 10.98
CA ARG A 36 4.72 6.01 10.12
C ARG A 36 5.32 6.17 8.74
N LEU A 37 4.49 6.07 7.70
CA LEU A 37 4.89 6.38 6.33
C LEU A 37 4.49 7.80 5.99
N LYS A 38 5.44 8.62 5.52
CA LYS A 38 5.17 9.92 4.91
C LYS A 38 5.06 9.72 3.39
N PHE A 39 3.92 10.10 2.82
CA PHE A 39 3.68 10.10 1.39
C PHE A 39 3.77 11.53 0.89
N THR A 40 4.69 11.81 -0.03
CA THR A 40 4.83 13.13 -0.66
C THR A 40 4.45 13.03 -2.13
N LEU A 41 3.51 13.88 -2.56
CA LEU A 41 3.11 14.02 -3.95
C LEU A 41 3.99 15.07 -4.62
N TYR A 42 4.55 14.70 -5.77
CA TYR A 42 5.30 15.61 -6.62
C TYR A 42 4.63 15.77 -7.98
N GLU A 43 4.72 16.98 -8.52
CA GLU A 43 4.31 17.30 -9.89
C GLU A 43 5.54 17.65 -10.72
N THR A 44 5.64 17.04 -11.90
CA THR A 44 6.69 17.36 -12.87
C THR A 44 6.23 18.54 -13.71
N SER A 45 6.87 19.70 -13.51
CA SER A 45 6.66 20.91 -14.30
C SER A 45 7.78 21.12 -15.31
N LYS A 46 7.61 22.11 -16.21
CA LYS A 46 8.67 22.53 -17.15
C LYS A 46 9.94 23.03 -16.44
N LEU A 47 9.82 23.46 -15.18
CA LEU A 47 10.90 24.01 -14.36
C LEU A 47 11.52 22.96 -13.42
N GLY A 48 11.01 21.73 -13.42
CA GLY A 48 11.49 20.64 -12.57
C GLY A 48 10.38 20.02 -11.70
N LEU A 49 10.80 19.29 -10.67
CA LEU A 49 9.93 18.57 -9.75
C LEU A 49 9.51 19.46 -8.58
N CYS A 50 8.21 19.67 -8.40
CA CYS A 50 7.64 20.48 -7.32
C CYS A 50 6.87 19.59 -6.33
N GLU A 51 7.08 19.77 -5.02
CA GLU A 51 6.22 19.14 -4.00
C GLU A 51 4.86 19.82 -4.01
N VAL A 52 3.80 19.05 -4.25
CA VAL A 52 2.41 19.53 -4.24
C VAL A 52 1.82 19.43 -2.83
N GLY A 53 2.23 18.42 -2.08
CA GLY A 53 1.79 18.20 -0.71
C GLY A 53 2.21 16.84 -0.19
N HIS A 54 1.90 16.59 1.08
CA HIS A 54 2.20 15.31 1.71
C HIS A 54 1.16 14.94 2.76
N THR A 55 1.14 13.66 3.12
CA THR A 55 0.35 13.11 4.23
C THR A 55 1.15 12.06 4.98
N VAL A 56 0.73 11.73 6.19
CA VAL A 56 1.39 10.75 7.06
C VAL A 56 0.38 9.67 7.44
N SER A 57 0.79 8.40 7.37
CA SER A 57 -0.05 7.27 7.76
C SER A 57 -0.32 7.25 9.26
N GLU A 58 -1.34 6.49 9.64
CA GLU A 58 -1.45 6.01 11.01
C GLU A 58 -0.20 5.22 11.44
N PRO A 59 0.15 5.25 12.73
CA PRO A 59 1.28 4.49 13.24
C PRO A 59 1.01 2.98 13.09
N PHE A 60 2.06 2.24 12.76
CA PHE A 60 2.00 0.79 12.66
C PHE A 60 3.26 0.16 13.24
N GLU A 61 3.11 -1.05 13.75
CA GLU A 61 4.19 -1.81 14.35
C GLU A 61 4.85 -2.73 13.32
N VAL A 62 6.18 -2.72 13.31
CA VAL A 62 7.00 -3.70 12.61
C VAL A 62 7.48 -4.71 13.64
N PHE A 63 6.97 -5.92 13.55
CA PHE A 63 7.29 -7.00 14.48
C PHE A 63 8.67 -7.62 14.20
N SER A 64 9.32 -8.10 15.25
CA SER A 64 10.46 -8.99 15.11
C SER A 64 10.02 -10.33 14.49
N PRO A 65 10.92 -11.12 13.86
CA PRO A 65 10.57 -12.42 13.29
C PRO A 65 9.91 -13.37 14.28
N LYS A 66 10.22 -13.26 15.59
CA LYS A 66 9.64 -14.10 16.65
C LYS A 66 8.20 -13.73 17.00
N LEU A 67 7.84 -12.45 16.88
CA LEU A 67 6.51 -11.93 17.22
C LEU A 67 5.59 -11.84 16.00
N PHE A 68 6.11 -12.08 14.80
CA PHE A 68 5.35 -11.97 13.58
C PHE A 68 4.35 -13.13 13.44
N THR A 69 3.07 -12.84 13.57
CA THR A 69 1.96 -13.82 13.49
C THR A 69 1.56 -14.16 12.06
N GLY A 70 2.32 -13.72 11.06
CA GLY A 70 2.00 -13.90 9.64
C GLY A 70 1.33 -12.68 9.02
N MET A 71 1.10 -12.78 7.71
CA MET A 71 0.46 -11.72 6.94
C MET A 71 -1.06 -11.81 7.06
N ARG A 72 -1.72 -10.67 7.23
CA ARG A 72 -3.19 -10.59 7.14
C ARG A 72 -3.67 -10.96 5.74
N GLU A 73 -4.91 -11.45 5.66
CA GLU A 73 -5.59 -11.63 4.38
C GLU A 73 -5.72 -10.29 3.63
N SER A 74 -5.86 -10.37 2.31
CA SER A 74 -6.10 -9.19 1.49
C SER A 74 -7.45 -8.57 1.83
N THR A 75 -7.51 -7.24 1.96
CA THR A 75 -8.80 -6.55 2.18
C THR A 75 -9.70 -6.64 0.94
N LEU A 76 -11.00 -6.37 1.09
CA LEU A 76 -11.91 -6.22 -0.04
C LEU A 76 -11.40 -5.19 -1.05
N PHE A 77 -10.85 -4.06 -0.57
CA PHE A 77 -10.27 -3.04 -1.44
C PHE A 77 -9.05 -3.56 -2.20
N THR A 78 -8.15 -4.28 -1.53
CA THR A 78 -6.98 -4.90 -2.20
C THR A 78 -7.40 -5.89 -3.29
N ARG A 79 -8.40 -6.73 -3.03
CA ARG A 79 -8.96 -7.66 -4.01
C ARG A 79 -9.58 -6.91 -5.20
N HIS A 80 -10.38 -5.88 -4.92
CA HIS A 80 -10.99 -5.04 -5.95
C HIS A 80 -9.94 -4.36 -6.85
N LEU A 81 -8.88 -3.77 -6.28
CA LEU A 81 -7.79 -3.18 -7.07
C LEU A 81 -7.05 -4.22 -7.93
N ALA A 82 -6.86 -5.45 -7.43
CA ALA A 82 -6.25 -6.51 -8.21
C ALA A 82 -7.11 -6.92 -9.42
N THR A 83 -8.44 -6.91 -9.31
CA THR A 83 -9.33 -7.17 -10.47
C THR A 83 -9.23 -6.10 -11.56
N GLN A 84 -8.72 -4.92 -11.23
CA GLN A 84 -8.48 -3.83 -12.18
C GLN A 84 -7.08 -3.88 -12.82
N GLY A 85 -6.29 -4.92 -12.55
CA GLY A 85 -4.98 -5.14 -13.18
C GLY A 85 -3.78 -4.67 -12.34
N ILE A 86 -4.00 -4.14 -11.13
CA ILE A 86 -2.89 -3.77 -10.24
C ILE A 86 -2.17 -5.02 -9.75
N LYS A 87 -0.85 -5.06 -9.93
CA LYS A 87 0.02 -6.19 -9.57
C LYS A 87 0.25 -6.27 -8.06
N ILE A 88 -0.75 -6.76 -7.31
CA ILE A 88 -0.68 -7.00 -5.87
C ILE A 88 -0.80 -8.50 -5.59
N LYS A 89 0.04 -9.02 -4.69
CA LYS A 89 -0.07 -10.42 -4.23
C LYS A 89 -1.30 -10.55 -3.32
N LEU A 90 -2.32 -11.25 -3.82
CA LEU A 90 -3.49 -11.59 -3.03
C LEU A 90 -3.17 -12.71 -2.03
N ARG A 91 -3.74 -12.60 -0.83
CA ARG A 91 -3.65 -13.60 0.24
C ARG A 91 -5.06 -13.89 0.72
N THR A 92 -5.39 -15.17 0.84
CA THR A 92 -6.65 -15.67 1.41
C THR A 92 -6.33 -16.34 2.73
N ASP A 93 -7.18 -16.16 3.74
CA ASP A 93 -6.97 -16.79 5.05
C ASP A 93 -7.04 -18.32 4.94
N THR A 94 -5.92 -18.99 5.20
CA THR A 94 -5.82 -20.47 5.12
C THR A 94 -6.40 -21.16 6.35
N ASN A 95 -6.91 -20.42 7.35
CA ASN A 95 -7.51 -20.99 8.56
C ASN A 95 -9.00 -21.36 8.41
N ALA A 96 -9.65 -21.04 7.29
CA ALA A 96 -11.05 -21.40 7.06
C ALA A 96 -11.28 -22.88 6.64
N GLY A 97 -10.22 -23.68 6.52
CA GLY A 97 -10.28 -25.10 6.12
C GLY A 97 -9.99 -26.12 7.23
N ARG A 98 -9.95 -25.70 8.50
CA ARG A 98 -9.84 -26.58 9.66
C ARG A 98 -10.89 -26.20 10.69
N ALA A 99 -12.14 -26.49 10.36
CA ALA A 99 -13.26 -26.57 11.29
C ALA A 99 -13.99 -27.88 11.01
#